data_AF-A0A354BJP2-F1
#
_entry.id   AF-A0A354BJP2-F1
#
_cell.length_a   1.000
_cell.length_b   1.000
_cell.length_c   1.000
_cell.angle_alpha   90.00
_cell.angle_beta   90.00
_cell.angle_gamma   90.00
#
_symmetry.space_group_name_H-M   'P 1'
#
loop_
_entity.id
_entity.type
_entity.pdbx_description
1 polymer ?
#
loop_
_entity_poly.entity_id
_entity_poly.type
_entity_poly.pdbx_seq_one_letter_code
_entity_poly.pdbx_strand_id
1 'polypeptide(L)'
;MTANGYAQLATDVLAQAKACGATEADIVVADGETFSVQVRVGTVDRLTKAREKRLGLRVFIGKRSATTSTSDFSRASLNQLVADTCTLAGAVVEDDVSGLPDAGHMAVEQPDLDLYDDTVLDTDTQIDWAKRGEAAAFATDPRVTNSEGAEFDSSSGRVVLANSHGFVGSYRSSNFSLSVSPIATESTTGGMQRDAW
;
A
#
# COMPACT_ATOMS: atom_id res chain seq x y z
N MET A 1 8.45 -2.76 -14.78
CA MET A 1 7.92 -1.67 -15.61
C MET A 1 8.37 -0.36 -14.97
N THR A 2 8.87 0.60 -15.74
CA THR A 2 9.29 1.93 -15.24
C THR A 2 8.06 2.81 -14.94
N ALA A 3 8.24 3.99 -14.35
CA ALA A 3 7.13 4.93 -14.04
C ALA A 3 6.23 5.20 -15.25
N ASN A 4 6.85 5.40 -16.42
CA ASN A 4 6.15 5.61 -17.69
C ASN A 4 5.32 4.38 -18.13
N GLY A 5 5.68 3.18 -17.68
CA GLY A 5 4.96 1.96 -18.02
C GLY A 5 3.60 1.85 -17.34
N TYR A 6 3.49 2.20 -16.06
CA TYR A 6 2.20 2.14 -15.34
C TYR A 6 1.26 3.29 -15.69
N ALA A 7 1.80 4.49 -15.93
CA ALA A 7 1.00 5.61 -16.45
C ALA A 7 0.40 5.28 -17.83
N GLN A 8 1.20 4.71 -18.73
CA GLN A 8 0.70 4.26 -20.03
C GLN A 8 -0.33 3.13 -19.88
N LEU A 9 -0.04 2.13 -19.04
CA LEU A 9 -0.98 1.03 -18.76
C LEU A 9 -2.33 1.54 -18.27
N ALA A 10 -2.31 2.48 -17.32
CA ALA A 10 -3.51 3.10 -16.77
C ALA A 10 -4.31 3.81 -17.87
N THR A 11 -3.63 4.59 -18.72
CA THR A 11 -4.24 5.30 -19.84
C THR A 11 -4.85 4.34 -20.87
N ASP A 12 -4.17 3.25 -21.19
CA ASP A 12 -4.65 2.22 -22.13
C ASP A 12 -5.91 1.54 -21.61
N VAL A 13 -5.94 1.18 -20.32
CA VAL A 13 -7.11 0.55 -19.67
C VAL A 13 -8.29 1.53 -19.63
N LEU A 14 -8.06 2.81 -19.33
CA LEU A 14 -9.11 3.84 -19.37
C LEU A 14 -9.67 4.04 -20.79
N ALA A 15 -8.81 4.06 -21.81
CA ALA A 15 -9.22 4.16 -23.21
C ALA A 15 -10.10 2.95 -23.60
N GLN A 16 -9.76 1.76 -23.11
CA GLN A 16 -10.57 0.56 -23.31
C GLN A 16 -11.91 0.64 -22.58
N ALA A 17 -11.94 1.10 -21.33
CA ALA A 17 -13.18 1.28 -20.58
C ALA A 17 -14.13 2.23 -21.30
N LYS A 18 -13.61 3.34 -21.83
CA LYS A 18 -14.38 4.27 -22.68
C LYS A 18 -14.93 3.58 -23.94
N ALA A 19 -14.12 2.76 -24.62
CA ALA A 19 -14.58 1.99 -25.77
C ALA A 19 -15.66 0.95 -25.42
N CYS A 20 -15.69 0.47 -24.18
CA CYS A 20 -16.72 -0.43 -23.63
C CYS A 20 -17.96 0.30 -23.08
N GLY A 21 -18.07 1.63 -23.28
CA GLY A 21 -19.26 2.40 -22.92
C GLY A 21 -19.20 3.09 -21.57
N ALA A 22 -18.05 3.10 -20.89
CA ALA A 22 -17.85 3.92 -19.71
C ALA A 22 -18.03 5.41 -20.05
N THR A 23 -18.87 6.11 -19.30
CA THR A 23 -18.98 7.58 -19.38
C THR A 23 -17.84 8.24 -18.62
N GLU A 24 -17.45 7.66 -17.49
CA GLU A 24 -16.30 8.07 -16.68
C GLU A 24 -15.60 6.84 -16.11
N ALA A 25 -14.32 6.96 -15.78
CA ALA A 25 -13.56 5.91 -15.12
C ALA A 25 -12.34 6.48 -14.39
N ASP A 26 -11.94 5.84 -13.29
CA ASP A 26 -10.64 6.05 -12.67
C ASP A 26 -9.94 4.71 -12.44
N ILE A 27 -8.62 4.79 -12.31
CA ILE A 27 -7.75 3.65 -12.16
C ILE A 27 -6.64 3.99 -11.18
N VAL A 28 -6.40 3.06 -10.26
CA VAL A 28 -5.24 3.08 -9.37
C VAL A 28 -4.36 1.91 -9.72
N VAL A 29 -3.08 2.18 -9.99
CA VAL A 29 -2.05 1.15 -10.14
C VAL A 29 -1.03 1.34 -9.02
N ALA A 30 -0.80 0.30 -8.23
CA ALA A 30 0.20 0.31 -7.17
C ALA A 30 1.16 -0.87 -7.35
N ASP A 31 2.45 -0.63 -7.11
CA ASP A 31 3.43 -1.69 -6.92
C ASP A 31 4.36 -1.35 -5.77
N GLY A 32 4.85 -2.36 -5.07
CA GLY A 32 5.71 -2.14 -3.92
C GLY A 32 6.35 -3.41 -3.38
N GLU A 33 7.31 -3.18 -2.50
CA GLU A 33 8.04 -4.20 -1.78
C GLU A 33 7.91 -3.89 -0.29
N THR A 34 7.72 -4.95 0.50
CA THR A 34 7.67 -4.88 1.96
C THR A 34 8.62 -5.91 2.54
N PHE A 35 9.27 -5.52 3.62
CA PHE A 35 10.06 -6.37 4.48
C PHE A 35 9.61 -6.12 5.91
N SER A 36 9.47 -7.19 6.67
CA SER A 36 9.12 -7.14 8.09
C SER A 36 9.87 -8.24 8.83
N VAL A 37 10.54 -7.88 9.92
CA VAL A 37 11.19 -8.82 10.82
C VAL A 37 10.71 -8.59 12.25
N GLN A 38 10.18 -9.65 12.84
CA GLN A 38 9.81 -9.71 14.24
C GLN A 38 10.84 -10.52 15.01
N VAL A 39 11.32 -9.95 16.10
CA VAL A 39 12.25 -10.55 17.05
C VAL A 39 11.55 -10.67 18.39
N ARG A 40 11.81 -11.77 19.09
CA ARG A 40 11.35 -11.99 20.45
C ARG A 40 12.45 -12.62 21.30
N VAL A 41 12.75 -12.00 22.44
CA VAL A 41 13.81 -12.40 23.37
C VAL A 41 15.14 -12.63 22.63
N GLY A 42 15.50 -11.68 21.75
CA GLY A 42 16.75 -11.67 20.97
C GLY A 42 16.80 -12.65 19.79
N THR A 43 15.72 -13.40 19.55
CA THR A 43 15.64 -14.39 18.46
C THR A 43 14.66 -13.96 17.39
N VAL A 44 14.96 -14.26 16.12
CA VAL A 44 14.00 -13.97 15.03
C VAL A 44 12.82 -14.93 15.16
N ASP A 45 11.64 -14.36 15.34
CA ASP A 45 10.38 -15.10 15.43
C ASP A 45 9.72 -15.23 14.06
N ARG A 46 9.68 -14.13 13.29
CA ARG A 46 9.09 -14.08 11.95
C ARG A 46 9.87 -13.17 11.04
N LEU A 47 10.00 -13.56 9.78
CA LEU A 47 10.55 -12.73 8.72
C LEU A 47 9.67 -12.87 7.48
N THR A 48 9.22 -11.74 6.96
CA THR A 48 8.40 -11.66 5.75
C THR A 48 9.05 -10.73 4.74
N LYS A 49 9.09 -11.16 3.48
CA LYS A 49 9.43 -10.31 2.34
C LYS A 49 8.40 -10.53 1.25
N ALA A 50 7.73 -9.45 0.84
CA ALA A 50 6.71 -9.51 -0.19
C ALA A 50 6.98 -8.46 -1.26
N ARG A 51 6.53 -8.78 -2.48
CA ARG A 51 6.43 -7.84 -3.58
C ARG A 51 5.06 -7.97 -4.18
N GLU A 52 4.36 -6.85 -4.28
CA GLU A 52 2.99 -6.82 -4.74
C GLU A 52 2.83 -5.83 -5.87
N LYS A 53 1.85 -6.12 -6.73
CA LYS A 53 1.33 -5.17 -7.70
C LYS A 53 -0.17 -5.36 -7.81
N ARG A 54 -0.90 -4.26 -7.94
CA ARG A 54 -2.36 -4.25 -8.02
C ARG A 54 -2.83 -3.13 -8.94
N LEU A 55 -3.89 -3.41 -9.68
CA LEU A 55 -4.62 -2.45 -10.47
C LEU A 55 -6.08 -2.52 -10.01
N GLY A 56 -6.64 -1.38 -9.61
CA GLY A 56 -8.06 -1.20 -9.34
C GLY A 56 -8.67 -0.31 -10.41
N LEU A 57 -9.75 -0.76 -11.03
CA LEU A 57 -10.49 -0.01 -12.05
C LEU A 57 -11.90 0.26 -11.52
N ARG A 58 -12.28 1.54 -11.51
CA ARG A 58 -13.65 1.97 -11.26
C ARG A 58 -14.22 2.56 -12.55
N VAL A 59 -15.39 2.07 -12.95
CA VAL A 59 -16.10 2.52 -14.16
C VAL A 59 -17.46 3.07 -13.77
N PHE A 60 -17.87 4.13 -14.47
CA PHE A 60 -19.19 4.71 -14.41
C PHE A 60 -19.87 4.59 -15.78
N ILE A 61 -21.15 4.19 -15.79
CA ILE A 61 -22.05 4.25 -16.96
C ILE A 61 -23.24 5.11 -16.57
N GLY A 62 -23.17 6.40 -16.92
CA GLY A 62 -24.04 7.43 -16.35
C GLY A 62 -23.80 7.51 -14.84
N LYS A 63 -24.86 7.23 -14.06
CA LYS A 63 -24.84 7.25 -12.59
C LYS A 63 -24.70 5.87 -11.95
N ARG A 64 -24.40 4.84 -12.73
CA ARG A 64 -24.12 3.49 -12.23
C ARG A 64 -22.62 3.28 -12.16
N SER A 65 -22.13 2.65 -11.09
CA SER A 65 -20.69 2.43 -10.92
C SER A 65 -20.35 1.03 -10.46
N ALA A 66 -19.26 0.48 -10.96
CA ALA A 66 -18.67 -0.75 -10.45
C ALA A 66 -17.16 -0.59 -10.31
N THR A 67 -16.57 -1.34 -9.37
CA THR A 67 -15.13 -1.39 -9.15
C THR A 67 -14.67 -2.83 -9.14
N THR A 68 -13.57 -3.12 -9.84
CA THR A 68 -12.89 -4.42 -9.79
C THR A 68 -11.39 -4.20 -9.64
N SER A 69 -10.65 -5.27 -9.35
CA SER A 69 -9.19 -5.18 -9.24
C SER A 69 -8.50 -6.48 -9.59
N THR A 70 -7.24 -6.40 -10.01
CA THR A 70 -6.40 -7.55 -10.38
C THR A 70 -4.95 -7.31 -10.00
N SER A 71 -4.20 -8.40 -9.82
CA SER A 71 -2.72 -8.41 -9.77
C SER A 71 -2.10 -8.95 -11.07
N ASP A 72 -2.91 -9.49 -12.00
CA ASP A 72 -2.46 -9.92 -13.32
C ASP A 72 -2.62 -8.80 -14.34
N PHE A 73 -1.49 -8.29 -14.85
CA PHE A 73 -1.45 -7.20 -15.83
C PHE A 73 -1.26 -7.72 -17.26
N SER A 74 -1.51 -9.00 -17.49
CA SER A 74 -1.57 -9.55 -18.85
C SER A 74 -2.67 -8.86 -19.64
N ARG A 75 -2.44 -8.61 -20.94
CA ARG A 75 -3.42 -7.96 -21.81
C ARG A 75 -4.78 -8.68 -21.80
N ALA A 76 -4.77 -10.01 -21.78
CA ALA A 76 -5.99 -10.81 -21.72
C ALA A 76 -6.77 -10.56 -20.42
N SER A 77 -6.08 -10.58 -19.26
CA SER A 77 -6.70 -10.32 -17.96
C SER A 77 -7.26 -8.91 -17.86
N LEU A 78 -6.53 -7.90 -18.35
CA LEU A 78 -7.00 -6.51 -18.36
C LEU A 78 -8.20 -6.30 -19.29
N ASN A 79 -8.19 -6.93 -20.47
CA ASN A 79 -9.35 -6.88 -21.36
C ASN A 79 -10.61 -7.46 -20.69
N GLN A 80 -10.46 -8.59 -20.00
CA GLN A 80 -11.55 -9.23 -19.28
C GLN A 80 -12.01 -8.37 -18.11
N LEU A 81 -11.08 -7.84 -17.31
CA LEU A 81 -11.35 -6.94 -16.20
C LEU A 81 -12.20 -5.74 -16.64
N VAL A 82 -11.84 -5.08 -17.74
CA VAL A 82 -12.59 -3.93 -18.28
C VAL A 82 -14.00 -4.34 -18.70
N ALA A 83 -14.12 -5.43 -19.46
CA ALA A 83 -15.41 -5.93 -19.94
C ALA A 83 -16.35 -6.29 -18.77
N ASP A 84 -15.83 -7.00 -17.78
CA ASP A 84 -16.57 -7.40 -16.59
C ASP A 84 -16.99 -6.19 -15.76
N THR A 85 -16.09 -5.22 -15.57
CA THR A 85 -16.40 -4.01 -14.80
C THR A 85 -17.49 -3.18 -15.48
N CYS A 86 -17.45 -3.01 -16.80
CA CYS A 86 -18.49 -2.30 -17.54
C CYS A 86 -19.83 -3.06 -17.47
N THR A 87 -19.80 -4.39 -17.59
CA THR A 87 -20.99 -5.24 -17.46
C THR A 87 -21.62 -5.10 -16.08
N LEU A 88 -20.80 -5.17 -15.02
CA LEU A 88 -21.24 -4.98 -13.64
C LEU A 88 -21.83 -3.58 -13.45
N ALA A 89 -21.16 -2.53 -13.94
CA ALA A 89 -21.66 -1.15 -13.85
C ALA A 89 -23.02 -0.99 -14.56
N GLY A 90 -23.24 -1.64 -15.69
CA GLY A 90 -24.54 -1.60 -16.38
C GLY A 90 -25.67 -2.33 -15.62
N ALA A 91 -25.33 -3.26 -14.72
CA ALA A 91 -26.28 -4.09 -13.99
C ALA A 91 -26.66 -3.54 -12.61
N VAL A 92 -25.95 -2.54 -12.09
CA VAL A 92 -26.32 -1.86 -10.83
C VAL A 92 -27.33 -0.74 -11.05
N VAL A 93 -28.02 -0.38 -9.96
CA VAL A 93 -28.92 0.78 -9.94
C VAL A 93 -28.14 2.08 -9.98
N GLU A 94 -28.80 3.15 -10.42
CA GLU A 94 -28.22 4.50 -10.41
C GLU A 94 -28.09 5.03 -8.98
N ASP A 95 -27.04 5.84 -8.77
CA ASP A 95 -26.79 6.63 -7.58
C ASP A 95 -26.52 8.08 -8.00
N ASP A 96 -27.40 9.00 -7.60
CA ASP A 96 -27.39 10.40 -8.04
C ASP A 96 -26.07 11.12 -7.75
N VAL A 97 -25.37 10.73 -6.68
CA VAL A 97 -24.09 11.33 -6.27
C VAL A 97 -22.87 10.60 -6.85
N SER A 98 -23.07 9.56 -7.66
CA SER A 98 -22.01 8.83 -8.34
C SER A 98 -21.39 9.65 -9.48
N GLY A 99 -20.08 9.49 -9.67
CA GLY A 99 -19.31 10.17 -10.72
C GLY A 99 -17.93 10.60 -10.22
N LEU A 100 -17.12 11.08 -11.16
CA LEU A 100 -15.85 11.71 -10.82
C LEU A 100 -16.05 13.15 -10.34
N PRO A 101 -15.09 13.71 -9.57
CA PRO A 101 -15.02 15.14 -9.38
C PRO A 101 -14.90 15.84 -10.75
N ASP A 102 -15.50 17.03 -10.87
CA ASP A 102 -15.40 17.84 -12.08
C ASP A 102 -13.93 17.97 -12.53
N ALA A 103 -13.69 17.95 -13.85
CA ALA A 103 -12.35 18.03 -14.42
C ALA A 103 -11.54 19.26 -13.94
N GLY A 104 -12.21 20.36 -13.58
CA GLY A 104 -11.58 21.57 -13.03
C GLY A 104 -11.02 21.41 -11.60
N HIS A 105 -11.38 20.35 -10.88
CA HIS A 105 -10.84 20.02 -9.56
C HIS A 105 -9.59 19.11 -9.62
N MET A 106 -9.20 18.66 -10.81
CA MET A 106 -8.01 17.83 -10.96
C MET A 106 -6.75 18.65 -10.68
N ALA A 107 -5.79 18.04 -9.98
CA ALA A 107 -4.52 18.70 -9.72
C ALA A 107 -3.78 18.98 -11.03
N VAL A 108 -3.43 20.24 -11.26
CA VAL A 108 -2.64 20.69 -12.41
C VAL A 108 -1.15 20.54 -12.14
N GLU A 109 -0.74 20.88 -10.91
CA GLU A 109 0.63 20.72 -10.44
C GLU A 109 0.75 19.47 -9.57
N GLN A 110 1.88 18.78 -9.72
CA GLN A 110 2.22 17.60 -8.94
C GLN A 110 3.63 17.83 -8.40
N PRO A 111 3.77 18.58 -7.30
CA PRO A 111 5.08 18.87 -6.74
C PRO A 111 5.74 17.59 -6.23
N ASP A 112 7.07 17.54 -6.33
CA ASP A 112 7.83 16.52 -5.64
C ASP A 112 7.76 16.81 -4.14
N LEU A 113 7.28 15.81 -3.39
CA LEU A 113 7.06 15.89 -1.95
C LEU A 113 8.20 15.24 -1.16
N ASP A 114 9.24 14.73 -1.85
CA ASP A 114 10.41 14.08 -1.23
C ASP A 114 10.01 12.92 -0.29
N LEU A 115 9.02 12.12 -0.73
CA LEU A 115 8.44 11.02 0.06
C LEU A 115 9.22 9.71 -0.06
N TYR A 116 10.24 9.66 -0.92
CA TYR A 116 10.95 8.45 -1.27
C TYR A 116 12.44 8.58 -0.92
N ASP A 117 12.85 7.78 0.04
CA ASP A 117 14.24 7.52 0.40
C ASP A 117 14.72 6.26 -0.36
N ASP A 118 15.89 6.34 -0.99
CA ASP A 118 16.49 5.28 -1.79
C ASP A 118 17.40 4.32 -0.99
N THR A 119 17.44 4.45 0.33
CA THR A 119 18.19 3.59 1.24
C THR A 119 17.81 2.12 1.04
N VAL A 120 18.82 1.29 0.77
CA VAL A 120 18.68 -0.17 0.69
C VAL A 120 19.35 -0.79 1.92
N LEU A 121 18.54 -1.46 2.74
CA LEU A 121 19.02 -2.23 3.89
C LEU A 121 19.08 -3.71 3.53
N ASP A 122 20.19 -4.38 3.87
CA ASP A 122 20.25 -5.83 3.80
C ASP A 122 19.41 -6.47 4.94
N THR A 123 19.13 -7.76 4.80
CA THR A 123 18.32 -8.51 5.77
C THR A 123 18.97 -8.55 7.15
N ASP A 124 20.29 -8.68 7.22
CA ASP A 124 21.03 -8.83 8.48
C ASP A 124 21.01 -7.53 9.30
N THR A 125 21.13 -6.38 8.64
CA THR A 125 21.01 -5.04 9.23
C THR A 125 19.62 -4.85 9.84
N GLN A 126 18.56 -5.24 9.12
CA GLN A 126 17.19 -5.09 9.60
C GLN A 126 16.91 -6.00 10.81
N ILE A 127 17.43 -7.24 10.80
CA ILE A 127 17.39 -8.15 11.96
C ILE A 127 18.17 -7.55 13.14
N ASP A 128 19.37 -7.01 12.91
CA ASP A 128 20.19 -6.38 13.94
C ASP A 128 19.45 -5.21 14.58
N TRP A 129 18.78 -4.36 13.79
CA TRP A 129 18.05 -3.21 14.31
C TRP A 129 16.85 -3.62 15.16
N ALA A 130 16.07 -4.62 14.75
CA ALA A 130 15.00 -5.18 15.58
C ALA A 130 15.53 -5.74 16.91
N LYS A 131 16.62 -6.54 16.87
CA LYS A 131 17.27 -7.07 18.07
C LYS A 131 17.78 -5.97 18.99
N ARG A 132 18.39 -4.93 18.42
CA ARG A 132 18.90 -3.78 19.19
C ARG A 132 17.78 -2.98 19.83
N GLY A 133 16.64 -2.82 19.15
CA GLY A 133 15.43 -2.22 19.73
C GLY A 133 14.97 -2.99 20.96
N GLU A 134 14.81 -4.30 20.84
CA GLU A 134 14.39 -5.14 21.97
C GLU A 134 15.39 -5.13 23.13
N ALA A 135 16.69 -5.27 22.82
CA ALA A 135 17.75 -5.23 23.80
C ALA A 135 17.81 -3.89 24.54
N ALA A 136 17.55 -2.77 23.85
CA ALA A 136 17.47 -1.46 24.47
C ALA A 136 16.32 -1.39 25.47
N ALA A 137 15.15 -1.97 25.15
CA ALA A 137 14.02 -2.03 26.07
C ALA A 137 14.34 -2.82 27.36
N PHE A 138 14.95 -4.00 27.23
CA PHE A 138 15.42 -4.79 28.37
C PHE A 138 16.45 -4.05 29.24
N ALA A 139 17.27 -3.19 28.63
CA ALA A 139 18.29 -2.41 29.35
C ALA A 139 17.73 -1.20 30.11
N THR A 140 16.46 -0.83 29.93
CA THR A 140 15.88 0.37 30.56
C THR A 140 15.67 0.24 32.07
N ASP A 141 15.17 -0.91 32.53
CA ASP A 141 14.87 -1.16 33.94
C ASP A 141 14.91 -2.68 34.21
N PRO A 142 15.51 -3.14 35.33
CA PRO A 142 15.56 -4.55 35.68
C PRO A 142 14.20 -5.26 35.79
N ARG A 143 13.11 -4.50 35.95
CA ARG A 143 11.75 -5.02 35.96
C ARG A 143 11.23 -5.39 34.58
N VAL A 144 11.84 -4.87 33.50
CA VAL A 144 11.55 -5.32 32.13
C VAL A 144 12.19 -6.69 31.94
N THR A 145 11.43 -7.74 32.24
CA THR A 145 11.91 -9.12 32.24
C THR A 145 11.38 -9.93 31.07
N ASN A 146 10.43 -9.40 30.29
CA ASN A 146 9.86 -10.07 29.13
C ASN A 146 9.47 -9.05 28.03
N SER A 147 9.08 -9.56 26.86
CA SER A 147 8.74 -8.77 25.67
C SER A 147 7.73 -9.52 24.78
N GLU A 148 6.79 -8.78 24.16
CA GLU A 148 5.99 -9.27 23.04
C GLU A 148 6.74 -9.19 21.70
N GLY A 149 7.91 -8.56 21.71
CA GLY A 149 8.87 -8.52 20.61
C GLY A 149 9.24 -7.11 20.20
N ALA A 150 10.18 -7.04 19.26
CA ALA A 150 10.48 -5.88 18.47
C ALA A 150 10.23 -6.18 16.99
N GLU A 151 9.71 -5.21 16.24
CA GLU A 151 9.44 -5.35 14.82
C GLU A 151 10.14 -4.22 14.08
N PHE A 152 10.92 -4.59 13.06
CA PHE A 152 11.42 -3.63 12.08
C PHE A 152 10.73 -3.87 10.74
N ASP A 153 10.17 -2.81 10.17
CA ASP A 153 9.55 -2.83 8.85
C ASP A 153 10.25 -1.86 7.92
N SER A 154 10.45 -2.30 6.68
CA SER A 154 10.75 -1.40 5.57
C SER A 154 9.77 -1.66 4.44
N SER A 155 9.29 -0.59 3.82
CA SER A 155 8.45 -0.69 2.64
C SER A 155 8.77 0.40 1.66
N SER A 156 8.59 0.10 0.38
CA SER A 156 8.74 1.09 -0.66
C SER A 156 7.81 0.77 -1.82
N GLY A 157 7.30 1.79 -2.49
CA GLY A 157 6.34 1.56 -3.56
C GLY A 157 6.09 2.78 -4.41
N ARG A 158 5.20 2.57 -5.38
CA ARG A 158 4.67 3.59 -6.27
C ARG A 158 3.16 3.46 -6.33
N VAL A 159 2.51 4.61 -6.44
CA VAL A 159 1.10 4.71 -6.79
C VAL A 159 0.98 5.56 -8.04
N VAL A 160 0.12 5.12 -8.96
CA VAL A 160 -0.37 5.88 -10.10
C VAL A 160 -1.88 5.99 -9.97
N LEU A 161 -2.41 7.21 -10.08
CA LEU A 161 -3.84 7.48 -10.22
C LEU A 161 -4.06 8.12 -11.59
N ALA A 162 -4.99 7.59 -12.36
CA ALA A 162 -5.43 8.22 -13.59
C ALA A 162 -6.95 8.18 -13.72
N ASN A 163 -7.52 9.06 -14.54
CA ASN A 163 -8.95 9.03 -14.82
C ASN A 163 -9.30 9.49 -16.25
N SER A 164 -10.57 9.32 -16.60
CA SER A 164 -11.13 9.64 -17.92
C SER A 164 -11.18 11.14 -18.24
N HIS A 165 -10.95 12.04 -17.27
CA HIS A 165 -10.77 13.48 -17.52
C HIS A 165 -9.35 13.82 -17.98
N GLY A 166 -8.45 12.84 -18.08
CA GLY A 166 -7.09 13.02 -18.56
C GLY A 166 -6.08 13.31 -17.45
N PHE A 167 -6.50 13.31 -16.19
CA PHE A 167 -5.56 13.36 -15.07
C PHE A 167 -4.74 12.07 -15.03
N VAL A 168 -3.42 12.22 -14.90
CA VAL A 168 -2.49 11.13 -14.58
C VAL A 168 -1.50 11.69 -13.58
N GLY A 169 -1.46 11.11 -12.39
CA GLY A 169 -0.49 11.45 -11.37
C GLY A 169 0.15 10.25 -10.72
N SER A 170 1.39 10.42 -10.27
CA SER A 170 2.13 9.35 -9.64
C SER A 170 3.13 9.86 -8.63
N TYR A 171 3.35 9.09 -7.57
CA TYR A 171 4.43 9.34 -6.64
C TYR A 171 5.01 8.02 -6.15
N ARG A 172 6.21 8.09 -5.57
CA ARG A 172 6.81 6.99 -4.83
C ARG A 172 6.84 7.37 -3.37
N SER A 173 6.80 6.37 -2.51
CA SER A 173 7.06 6.55 -1.08
C SER A 173 7.86 5.40 -0.52
N SER A 174 8.58 5.66 0.57
CA SER A 174 9.26 4.66 1.38
C SER A 174 8.92 4.89 2.85
N ASN A 175 8.92 3.82 3.62
CA ASN A 175 8.73 3.88 5.07
C ASN A 175 9.70 2.92 5.74
N PHE A 176 10.28 3.36 6.86
CA PHE A 176 11.05 2.53 7.77
C PHE A 176 10.50 2.75 9.17
N SER A 177 10.20 1.67 9.88
CA SER A 177 9.72 1.74 11.26
C SER A 177 10.42 0.70 12.12
N LEU A 178 10.63 1.05 13.38
CA LEU A 178 11.07 0.15 14.44
C LEU A 178 10.09 0.34 15.59
N SER A 179 9.54 -0.75 16.11
CA SER A 179 8.71 -0.73 17.30
C SER A 179 9.13 -1.81 18.29
N VAL A 180 8.85 -1.60 19.57
CA VAL A 180 9.14 -2.57 20.64
C VAL A 180 7.99 -2.59 21.64
N SER A 181 7.59 -3.78 22.09
CA SER A 181 6.53 -3.97 23.09
C SER A 181 7.05 -4.73 24.34
N PRO A 182 7.76 -4.06 25.26
CA PRO A 182 8.28 -4.69 26.47
C PRO A 182 7.21 -4.95 27.53
N ILE A 183 7.51 -5.87 28.45
CA ILE A 183 6.68 -6.18 29.61
C ILE A 183 7.52 -6.01 30.88
N ALA A 184 7.09 -5.09 31.74
CA ALA A 184 7.62 -4.93 33.09
C ALA A 184 6.84 -5.79 34.08
N THR A 185 7.54 -6.45 35.00
CA THR A 185 6.95 -7.24 36.09
C THR A 185 7.41 -6.69 37.42
N GLU A 186 6.46 -6.33 38.30
CA GLU A 186 6.77 -5.95 39.66
C GLU A 186 7.13 -7.19 40.49
N SER A 187 8.36 -7.21 41.00
CA SER A 187 8.96 -8.35 41.69
C SER A 187 8.19 -8.81 42.92
N THR A 188 7.54 -7.89 43.64
CA THR A 188 6.88 -8.20 44.91
C THR A 188 5.45 -8.67 44.73
N THR A 189 4.72 -8.09 43.76
CA THR A 189 3.29 -8.37 43.56
C THR A 189 3.03 -9.32 42.39
N GLY A 190 4.00 -9.51 41.50
CA GLY A 190 3.82 -10.19 40.22
C GLY A 190 2.98 -9.39 39.21
N GLY A 191 2.68 -8.12 39.50
CA GLY A 191 1.91 -7.26 38.60
C GLY A 191 2.68 -7.00 37.31
N MET A 192 2.03 -7.21 36.16
CA MET A 192 2.62 -6.99 34.84
C MET A 192 2.05 -5.75 34.18
N GLN A 193 2.90 -4.99 33.50
CA GLN A 193 2.52 -3.84 32.67
C GLN A 193 3.22 -3.95 31.31
N ARG A 194 2.49 -3.61 30.25
CA ARG A 194 2.98 -3.61 28.87
C ARG A 194 2.70 -2.24 28.27
N ASP A 195 3.66 -1.75 27.49
CA ASP A 195 3.48 -0.57 26.64
C ASP A 195 4.24 -0.77 25.32
N ALA A 196 4.14 0.18 24.39
CA ALA A 196 4.85 0.13 23.11
C ALA A 196 5.36 1.52 22.70
N TRP A 197 6.45 1.52 21.92
CA TRP A 197 6.96 2.72 21.23
C TRP A 197 7.60 2.35 19.90
#